data_AF-A0A7K1D8M4-F1
#
_entry.id   AF-A0A7K1D8M4-F1
#
_cell.length_a   1.000
_cell.length_b   1.000
_cell.length_c   1.000
_cell.angle_alpha   90.00
_cell.angle_beta   90.00
_cell.angle_gamma   90.00
#
_symmetry.space_group_name_H-M   'P 1'
#
loop_
_entity.id
_entity.type
_entity.pdbx_description
1 polymer ?
#
loop_
_entity_poly.entity_id
_entity_poly.type
_entity_poly.pdbx_seq_one_letter_code
_entity_poly.pdbx_strand_id
1 'polypeptide(L)'
;MAIEYSGPLPATGAWQEGDHPGQRKFIDVGPIELELGGSLPDVKVSYETFGKLNSNASNAIFVEHALTGDSHAAGLDTEGHLTRGWWDGLIGDGLAIDTKEWFVVCANVLGGCQGTTGPSSKDSSGKRWGSRFPRVTVADQVEIEKRLTDQLNIDRWASVMGGSMGGM
;
A
#
# COMPACT_ATOMS: atom_id res chain seq x y z
N MET A 1 -6.51 28.81 30.19
CA MET A 1 -6.41 28.91 28.72
C MET A 1 -6.76 27.55 28.15
N ALA A 2 -7.97 27.40 27.62
CA ALA A 2 -8.28 26.27 26.75
C ALA A 2 -7.74 26.63 25.37
N ILE A 3 -6.90 25.78 24.79
CA ILE A 3 -6.43 25.96 23.42
C ILE A 3 -7.59 25.53 22.52
N GLU A 4 -8.25 26.48 21.88
CA GLU A 4 -9.18 26.18 20.80
C GLU A 4 -8.36 25.77 19.57
N TYR A 5 -8.47 24.51 19.18
CA TYR A 5 -7.86 23.97 17.98
C TYR A 5 -8.93 23.79 16.91
N SER A 6 -8.85 24.58 15.83
CA SER A 6 -9.82 24.61 14.72
C SER A 6 -9.24 24.01 13.43
N GLY A 7 -8.36 23.01 13.54
CA GLY A 7 -7.84 22.21 12.43
C GLY A 7 -8.18 20.72 12.57
N PRO A 8 -7.97 19.88 11.53
CA PRO A 8 -7.92 18.44 11.73
C PRO A 8 -6.78 18.12 12.70
N LEU A 9 -7.05 17.33 13.75
CA LEU A 9 -6.05 17.00 14.79
C LEU A 9 -4.69 16.67 14.15
N PRO A 10 -3.58 17.30 14.56
CA PRO A 10 -2.29 17.25 13.87
C PRO A 10 -1.54 15.93 14.11
N ALA A 11 -2.24 14.88 14.55
CA ALA A 11 -1.67 13.68 15.14
C ALA A 11 -2.06 12.44 14.34
N THR A 12 -1.70 12.42 13.07
CA THR A 12 -1.78 11.17 12.31
C THR A 12 -0.47 11.03 11.56
N GLY A 13 0.26 9.94 11.82
CA GLY A 13 1.36 9.51 10.95
C GLY A 13 0.86 8.98 9.59
N ALA A 14 -0.44 9.05 9.32
CA ALA A 14 -1.01 8.65 8.04
C ALA A 14 -0.75 9.71 6.97
N TRP A 15 -0.28 9.25 5.82
CA TRP A 15 -0.16 10.06 4.61
C TRP A 15 -1.52 10.65 4.19
N GLN A 16 -1.51 11.90 3.73
CA GLN A 16 -2.68 12.65 3.28
C GLN A 16 -2.57 13.05 1.82
N GLU A 17 -3.70 13.12 1.11
CA GLU A 17 -3.72 13.75 -0.21
C GLU A 17 -3.23 15.20 -0.11
N GLY A 18 -2.13 15.49 -0.80
CA GLY A 18 -1.42 16.77 -0.75
C GLY A 18 -0.04 16.67 -0.07
N ASP A 19 0.22 15.64 0.72
CA ASP A 19 1.55 15.36 1.26
C ASP A 19 2.49 14.89 0.13
N HIS A 20 3.80 15.02 0.33
CA HIS A 20 4.79 14.52 -0.62
C HIS A 20 4.61 12.99 -0.79
N PRO A 21 4.39 12.47 -2.02
CA PRO A 21 4.02 11.07 -2.22
C PRO A 21 5.20 10.11 -1.99
N GLY A 22 6.43 10.60 -2.03
CA GLY A 22 7.62 9.75 -2.09
C GLY A 22 7.67 9.07 -3.44
N GLN A 23 7.93 7.76 -3.47
CA GLN A 23 7.88 6.96 -4.70
C GLN A 23 6.53 6.25 -4.91
N ARG A 24 5.54 6.51 -4.05
CA ARG A 24 4.21 5.91 -4.13
C ARG A 24 3.54 6.26 -5.47
N LYS A 25 3.01 5.23 -6.10
CA LYS A 25 2.02 5.29 -7.17
C LYS A 25 0.65 5.04 -6.57
N PHE A 26 -0.38 5.53 -7.24
CA PHE A 26 -1.77 5.40 -6.79
C PHE A 26 -2.62 4.90 -7.93
N ILE A 27 -3.51 3.96 -7.64
CA ILE A 27 -4.46 3.42 -8.62
C ILE A 27 -5.80 3.11 -7.96
N ASP A 28 -6.88 3.44 -8.66
CA ASP A 28 -8.24 3.12 -8.20
C ASP A 28 -8.62 1.71 -8.68
N VAL A 29 -9.08 0.87 -7.75
CA VAL A 29 -9.48 -0.54 -8.01
C VAL A 29 -10.98 -0.76 -7.86
N GLY A 30 -11.73 0.35 -7.75
CA GLY A 30 -13.19 0.37 -7.74
C GLY A 30 -13.83 -0.15 -6.44
N PRO A 31 -15.15 -0.33 -6.44
CA PRO A 31 -15.91 -0.73 -5.26
C PRO A 31 -15.69 -2.20 -4.88
N ILE A 32 -15.77 -2.51 -3.59
CA ILE A 32 -15.70 -3.86 -3.05
C ILE A 32 -16.76 -4.09 -1.97
N GLU A 33 -17.39 -5.27 -2.01
CA GLU A 33 -18.18 -5.83 -0.91
C GLU A 33 -17.25 -6.67 -0.04
N LEU A 34 -17.27 -6.47 1.27
CA LEU A 34 -16.32 -7.08 2.19
C LEU A 34 -16.83 -8.40 2.77
N GLU A 35 -15.91 -9.31 3.11
CA GLU A 35 -16.22 -10.66 3.59
C GLU A 35 -17.15 -10.64 4.81
N LEU A 36 -16.90 -9.74 5.76
CA LEU A 36 -17.70 -9.61 6.99
C LEU A 36 -18.91 -8.68 6.85
N GLY A 37 -19.24 -8.27 5.62
CA GLY A 37 -20.31 -7.35 5.29
C GLY A 37 -19.90 -5.88 5.34
N GLY A 38 -20.69 -5.06 4.66
CA GLY A 38 -20.35 -3.67 4.35
C GLY A 38 -19.60 -3.55 3.04
N SER A 39 -19.44 -2.32 2.55
CA SER A 39 -18.80 -2.05 1.28
C SER A 39 -17.93 -0.80 1.34
N LEU A 40 -16.92 -0.79 0.47
CA LEU A 40 -16.14 0.40 0.16
C LEU A 40 -16.49 0.79 -1.27
N PRO A 41 -17.12 1.96 -1.50
CA PRO A 41 -17.59 2.35 -2.83
C PRO A 41 -16.47 2.78 -3.78
N ASP A 42 -15.30 3.12 -3.22
CA ASP A 42 -14.11 3.50 -3.97
C ASP A 42 -12.86 3.15 -3.16
N VAL A 43 -11.97 2.36 -3.77
CA VAL A 43 -10.72 1.92 -3.16
C VAL A 43 -9.56 2.39 -4.02
N LYS A 44 -8.71 3.22 -3.43
CA LYS A 44 -7.43 3.63 -3.99
C LYS A 44 -6.33 2.82 -3.33
N VAL A 45 -5.44 2.25 -4.12
CA VAL A 45 -4.27 1.50 -3.65
C VAL A 45 -3.03 2.33 -3.87
N SER A 46 -2.24 2.48 -2.81
CA SER A 46 -0.90 3.03 -2.89
C SER A 46 0.12 1.89 -2.96
N TYR A 47 1.06 1.98 -3.89
CA TYR A 47 2.07 0.96 -4.09
C TYR A 47 3.38 1.55 -4.62
N GLU A 48 4.47 0.83 -4.46
CA GLU A 48 5.78 1.13 -5.03
C GLU A 48 6.26 -0.02 -5.90
N THR A 49 7.18 0.30 -6.80
CA THR A 49 7.77 -0.68 -7.71
C THR A 49 9.28 -0.51 -7.79
N PHE A 50 10.01 -1.61 -7.82
CA PHE A 50 11.48 -1.62 -7.91
C PHE A 50 11.93 -2.49 -9.09
N GLY A 51 12.99 -2.08 -9.78
CA GLY A 51 13.42 -2.75 -11.01
C GLY A 51 12.51 -2.50 -12.21
N LYS A 52 12.58 -3.39 -13.22
CA LYS A 52 11.85 -3.22 -14.50
C LYS A 52 11.13 -4.50 -14.91
N LEU A 53 9.83 -4.38 -15.18
CA LEU A 53 9.02 -5.47 -15.71
C LEU A 53 9.50 -5.83 -17.13
N ASN A 54 9.71 -7.12 -17.38
CA ASN A 54 10.10 -7.62 -18.69
C ASN A 54 8.89 -7.68 -19.65
N SER A 55 9.15 -7.91 -20.93
CA SER A 55 8.11 -7.81 -21.98
C SER A 55 6.99 -8.86 -21.90
N ASN A 56 7.21 -9.96 -21.17
CA ASN A 56 6.22 -11.02 -20.96
C ASN A 56 5.74 -11.11 -19.50
N ALA A 57 6.01 -10.07 -18.69
CA ALA A 57 5.64 -9.96 -17.28
C ALA A 57 6.03 -11.17 -16.40
N SER A 58 7.07 -11.92 -16.77
CA SER A 58 7.45 -13.17 -16.09
C SER A 58 8.42 -12.98 -14.91
N ASN A 59 8.91 -11.76 -14.70
CA ASN A 59 9.90 -11.43 -13.66
C ASN A 59 9.30 -10.63 -12.49
N ALA A 60 7.99 -10.75 -12.24
CA ALA A 60 7.32 -10.00 -11.20
C ALA A 60 7.34 -10.72 -9.84
N ILE A 61 7.69 -10.01 -8.76
CA ILE A 61 7.60 -10.48 -7.36
C ILE A 61 6.70 -9.52 -6.58
N PHE A 62 5.73 -10.07 -5.84
CA PHE A 62 4.91 -9.28 -4.92
C PHE A 62 5.47 -9.41 -3.50
N VAL A 63 5.68 -8.28 -2.84
CA VAL A 63 6.20 -8.20 -1.47
C VAL A 63 5.12 -7.67 -0.55
N GLU A 64 4.77 -8.48 0.45
CA GLU A 64 3.74 -8.18 1.44
C GLU A 64 4.37 -7.65 2.74
N HIS A 65 3.92 -6.48 3.17
CA HIS A 65 4.43 -5.86 4.39
C HIS A 65 3.77 -6.44 5.66
N ALA A 66 4.45 -6.33 6.80
CA ALA A 66 3.90 -6.70 8.10
C ALA A 66 2.94 -5.63 8.65
N LEU A 67 2.32 -5.84 9.82
CA LEU A 67 1.26 -4.98 10.38
C LEU A 67 1.52 -3.46 10.35
N THR A 68 2.76 -3.04 10.59
CA THR A 68 3.13 -1.60 10.65
C THR A 68 4.08 -1.18 9.52
N GLY A 69 4.28 -2.04 8.53
CA GLY A 69 4.98 -1.68 7.30
C GLY A 69 4.06 -0.93 6.34
N ASP A 70 4.62 -0.54 5.20
CA ASP A 70 3.92 0.11 4.09
C ASP A 70 4.53 -0.31 2.74
N SER A 71 4.17 0.38 1.65
CA SER A 71 4.72 0.12 0.32
C SER A 71 6.23 0.35 0.20
N HIS A 72 6.85 1.06 1.15
CA HIS A 72 8.25 1.45 1.08
C HIS A 72 9.15 0.31 1.52
N ALA A 73 9.20 -0.75 0.72
CA ALA A 73 9.99 -1.95 1.01
C ALA A 73 11.51 -1.70 0.88
N ALA A 74 11.93 -0.78 0.01
CA ALA A 74 13.34 -0.45 -0.22
C ALA A 74 13.51 1.02 -0.64
N GLY A 75 14.70 1.55 -0.45
CA GLY A 75 15.05 2.94 -0.70
C GLY A 75 15.43 3.70 0.57
N LEU A 76 16.01 4.88 0.35
CA LEU A 76 16.39 5.80 1.42
C LEU A 76 15.18 6.55 1.97
N ASP A 77 15.32 7.03 3.20
CA ASP A 77 14.44 8.05 3.73
C ASP A 77 14.45 9.30 2.84
N THR A 78 13.26 9.88 2.63
CA THR A 78 13.01 11.08 1.82
C THR A 78 11.91 11.92 2.46
N GLU A 79 11.59 13.08 1.89
CA GLU A 79 10.47 13.90 2.37
C GLU A 79 9.13 13.13 2.36
N GLY A 80 8.91 12.23 1.40
CA GLY A 80 7.71 11.39 1.36
C GLY A 80 7.80 10.06 2.11
N HIS A 81 8.99 9.71 2.61
CA HIS A 81 9.28 8.45 3.30
C HIS A 81 10.15 8.71 4.51
N LEU A 82 9.54 8.91 5.68
CA LEU A 82 10.24 9.33 6.90
C LEU A 82 11.21 8.29 7.47
N THR A 83 11.15 7.06 6.96
CA THR A 83 12.01 5.95 7.35
C THR A 83 12.56 5.27 6.11
N ARG A 84 13.79 4.74 6.20
CA ARG A 84 14.39 3.86 5.20
C ARG A 84 13.50 2.64 4.95
N GLY A 85 13.53 2.08 3.75
CA GLY A 85 12.72 0.93 3.38
C GLY A 85 12.94 -0.27 4.31
N TRP A 86 11.83 -0.92 4.70
CA TRP A 86 11.83 -1.92 5.79
C TRP A 86 12.51 -3.25 5.41
N TRP A 87 12.75 -3.49 4.11
CA TRP A 87 13.51 -4.60 3.54
C TRP A 87 14.64 -4.12 2.60
N ASP A 88 15.17 -2.92 2.81
CA ASP A 88 16.21 -2.32 1.95
C ASP A 88 17.50 -3.16 1.84
N GLY A 89 17.81 -3.99 2.84
CA GLY A 89 18.93 -4.93 2.78
C GLY A 89 18.68 -6.20 1.96
N LEU A 90 17.45 -6.41 1.49
CA LEU A 90 17.04 -7.58 0.70
C LEU A 90 16.70 -7.23 -0.76
N ILE A 91 16.16 -6.04 -1.01
CA ILE A 91 15.70 -5.60 -2.34
C ILE A 91 16.62 -4.52 -2.88
N GLY A 92 17.26 -4.77 -4.02
CA GLY A 92 18.16 -3.81 -4.66
C GLY A 92 19.19 -4.48 -5.57
N ASP A 93 19.97 -3.67 -6.28
CA ASP A 93 20.94 -4.15 -7.26
C ASP A 93 22.00 -5.08 -6.62
N GLY A 94 22.01 -6.34 -7.06
CA GLY A 94 22.91 -7.38 -6.54
C GLY A 94 22.56 -7.92 -5.16
N LEU A 95 21.38 -7.62 -4.62
CA LEU A 95 20.86 -8.18 -3.37
C LEU A 95 20.07 -9.47 -3.61
N ALA A 96 19.52 -10.05 -2.53
CA ALA A 96 18.78 -11.32 -2.58
C ALA A 96 17.58 -11.25 -3.54
N ILE A 97 16.90 -10.11 -3.59
CA ILE A 97 15.91 -9.76 -4.59
C ILE A 97 16.54 -8.70 -5.49
N ASP A 98 17.28 -9.16 -6.50
CA ASP A 98 18.05 -8.30 -7.40
C ASP A 98 17.14 -7.51 -8.34
N THR A 99 17.11 -6.19 -8.21
CA THR A 99 16.29 -5.29 -9.05
C THR A 99 16.76 -5.16 -10.49
N LYS A 100 17.93 -5.71 -10.83
CA LYS A 100 18.37 -5.90 -12.23
C LYS A 100 17.69 -7.07 -12.92
N GLU A 101 17.21 -8.04 -12.15
CA GLU A 101 16.57 -9.26 -12.65
C GLU A 101 15.05 -9.23 -12.43
N TRP A 102 14.62 -8.77 -11.25
CA TRP A 102 13.24 -8.83 -10.79
C TRP A 102 12.57 -7.46 -10.81
N PHE A 103 11.28 -7.47 -11.17
CA PHE A 103 10.36 -6.37 -10.96
C PHE A 103 9.57 -6.62 -9.68
N VAL A 104 9.80 -5.80 -8.67
CA VAL A 104 9.17 -5.96 -7.36
C VAL A 104 8.02 -4.99 -7.24
N VAL A 105 6.89 -5.44 -6.70
CA VAL A 105 5.74 -4.61 -6.32
C VAL A 105 5.48 -4.78 -4.84
N CYS A 106 5.24 -3.66 -4.14
CA CYS A 106 4.81 -3.67 -2.75
C CYS A 106 3.67 -2.66 -2.59
N ALA A 107 2.49 -3.11 -2.16
CA ALA A 107 1.35 -2.27 -1.90
C ALA A 107 1.22 -1.96 -0.41
N ASN A 108 0.77 -0.76 -0.06
CA ASN A 108 0.24 -0.52 1.28
C ASN A 108 -1.12 -1.21 1.38
N VAL A 109 -1.34 -1.97 2.45
CA VAL A 109 -2.51 -2.84 2.62
C VAL A 109 -3.84 -2.06 2.72
N LEU A 110 -4.95 -2.69 2.31
CA LEU A 110 -6.30 -2.18 2.59
C LEU A 110 -6.49 -1.98 4.10
N GLY A 111 -6.98 -0.80 4.48
CA GLY A 111 -7.11 -0.41 5.89
C GLY A 111 -5.84 0.20 6.49
N GLY A 112 -4.73 0.22 5.75
CA GLY A 112 -3.49 0.88 6.14
C GLY A 112 -3.60 2.42 6.16
N CYS A 113 -2.47 3.08 6.39
CA CYS A 113 -2.44 4.54 6.58
C CYS A 113 -1.44 5.27 5.68
N GLN A 114 -0.69 4.57 4.82
CA GLN A 114 0.30 5.15 3.91
C GLN A 114 -0.20 5.17 2.47
N GLY A 115 -1.41 5.69 2.27
CA GLY A 115 -1.96 6.03 0.94
C GLY A 115 -3.07 5.13 0.41
N THR A 116 -3.13 3.85 0.79
CA THR A 116 -4.28 2.99 0.43
C THR A 116 -5.51 3.37 1.25
N THR A 117 -6.70 3.19 0.67
CA THR A 117 -7.97 3.43 1.36
C THR A 117 -8.01 2.75 2.73
N GLY A 118 -8.16 3.57 3.77
CA GLY A 118 -8.20 3.16 5.17
C GLY A 118 -8.98 4.15 6.02
N PRO A 119 -8.96 4.00 7.37
CA PRO A 119 -9.70 4.87 8.28
C PRO A 119 -9.31 6.36 8.17
N SER A 120 -8.08 6.67 7.76
CA SER A 120 -7.64 8.04 7.54
C SER A 120 -8.14 8.62 6.21
N SER A 121 -8.49 7.81 5.22
CA SER A 121 -8.96 8.27 3.91
C SER A 121 -10.30 8.98 4.00
N LYS A 122 -10.57 9.89 3.06
CA LYS A 122 -11.88 10.56 2.94
C LYS A 122 -12.88 9.65 2.23
N ASP A 123 -14.13 9.72 2.63
CA ASP A 123 -15.26 9.15 1.90
C ASP A 123 -15.78 10.11 0.82
N SER A 124 -16.84 9.71 0.11
CA SER A 124 -17.49 10.53 -0.92
C SER A 124 -18.11 11.84 -0.40
N SER A 125 -18.33 11.97 0.91
CA SER A 125 -18.76 13.22 1.54
C SER A 125 -17.61 14.16 1.90
N GLY A 126 -16.37 13.74 1.63
CA GLY A 126 -15.15 14.48 1.97
C GLY A 126 -14.72 14.32 3.43
N LYS A 127 -15.42 13.52 4.24
CA LYS A 127 -15.09 13.27 5.65
C LYS A 127 -14.25 12.01 5.77
N ARG A 128 -13.29 11.99 6.71
CA ARG A 128 -12.51 10.78 6.99
C ARG A 128 -13.42 9.63 7.39
N TRP A 129 -13.14 8.41 6.92
CA TRP A 129 -13.89 7.22 7.31
C TRP A 129 -13.92 7.06 8.84
N GLY A 130 -12.75 7.12 9.49
CA GLY A 130 -12.62 7.02 10.94
C GLY A 130 -13.28 5.75 11.48
N SER A 131 -14.09 5.89 12.52
CA SER A 131 -14.83 4.78 13.14
C SER A 131 -15.89 4.14 12.22
N ARG A 132 -16.19 4.74 11.07
CA ARG A 132 -17.13 4.20 10.07
C ARG A 132 -16.45 3.27 9.08
N PHE A 133 -15.11 3.20 9.08
CA PHE A 133 -14.39 2.26 8.22
C PHE A 133 -14.82 0.83 8.59
N PRO A 134 -15.29 0.01 7.64
CA PRO A 134 -15.73 -1.35 7.92
C PRO A 134 -14.57 -2.22 8.39
N ARG A 135 -14.88 -3.33 9.07
CA ARG A 135 -13.87 -4.34 9.39
C ARG A 135 -13.47 -5.05 8.11
N VAL A 136 -12.16 -5.20 7.89
CA VAL A 136 -11.58 -5.91 6.76
C VAL A 136 -10.86 -7.16 7.25
N THR A 137 -10.80 -8.16 6.38
CA THR A 137 -10.08 -9.42 6.59
C THR A 137 -8.83 -9.48 5.72
N VAL A 138 -7.99 -10.49 5.95
CA VAL A 138 -6.87 -10.79 5.04
C VAL A 138 -7.38 -11.15 3.64
N ALA A 139 -8.54 -11.82 3.53
CA ALA A 139 -9.13 -12.13 2.23
C ALA A 139 -9.56 -10.87 1.46
N ASP A 140 -10.09 -9.86 2.15
CA ASP A 140 -10.41 -8.56 1.55
C ASP A 140 -9.14 -7.83 1.08
N GLN A 141 -8.05 -7.94 1.84
CA GLN A 141 -6.75 -7.35 1.50
C GLN A 141 -6.18 -7.99 0.22
N VAL A 142 -6.15 -9.33 0.17
CA VAL A 142 -5.71 -10.09 -1.01
C VAL A 142 -6.59 -9.83 -2.23
N GLU A 143 -7.90 -9.64 -2.05
CA GLU A 143 -8.77 -9.27 -3.17
C GLU A 143 -8.41 -7.89 -3.76
N ILE A 144 -8.01 -6.92 -2.94
CA ILE A 144 -7.52 -5.63 -3.43
C ILE A 144 -6.17 -5.77 -4.15
N GLU A 145 -5.26 -6.60 -3.64
CA GLU A 145 -3.96 -6.88 -4.28
C GLU A 145 -4.12 -7.62 -5.62
N LYS A 146 -5.11 -8.51 -5.73
CA LYS A 146 -5.50 -9.15 -7.00
C LYS A 146 -5.99 -8.14 -8.03
N ARG A 147 -6.80 -7.17 -7.61
CA ARG A 147 -7.24 -6.11 -8.53
C ARG A 147 -6.09 -5.20 -8.94
N LEU A 148 -5.16 -4.92 -8.03
CA LEU A 148 -3.91 -4.23 -8.40
C LEU A 148 -3.13 -5.05 -9.43
N THR A 149 -3.04 -6.36 -9.25
CA THR A 149 -2.40 -7.28 -10.21
C THR A 149 -3.00 -7.17 -11.61
N ASP A 150 -4.34 -7.15 -11.70
CA ASP A 150 -5.06 -6.96 -12.97
C ASP A 150 -4.72 -5.61 -13.62
N GLN A 151 -4.71 -4.53 -12.83
CA GLN A 151 -4.37 -3.18 -13.33
C GLN A 151 -2.92 -3.07 -13.81
N LEU A 152 -2.00 -3.83 -13.21
CA LEU A 152 -0.60 -3.86 -13.61
C LEU A 152 -0.34 -4.78 -14.81
N ASN A 153 -1.34 -5.52 -15.30
CA ASN A 153 -1.24 -6.51 -16.36
C ASN A 153 -0.20 -7.60 -16.05
N ILE A 154 -0.22 -8.13 -14.82
CA ILE A 154 0.68 -9.20 -14.37
C ILE A 154 -0.16 -10.46 -14.11
N ASP A 155 -0.26 -11.35 -15.09
CA ASP A 155 -1.10 -12.55 -14.94
C ASP A 155 -0.52 -13.59 -13.97
N ARG A 156 0.80 -13.55 -13.74
CA ARG A 156 1.49 -14.51 -12.88
C ARG A 156 2.68 -13.87 -12.17
N TRP A 157 2.70 -14.03 -10.86
CA TRP A 157 3.83 -13.69 -10.01
C TRP A 157 4.83 -14.85 -9.98
N ALA A 158 6.12 -14.53 -10.12
CA ALA A 158 7.20 -15.49 -9.89
C ALA A 158 7.27 -15.91 -8.41
N SER A 159 6.94 -14.97 -7.52
CA SER A 159 6.80 -15.20 -6.08
C SER A 159 5.87 -14.14 -5.46
N VAL A 160 5.16 -14.54 -4.41
CA VAL A 160 4.49 -13.63 -3.46
C VAL A 160 5.09 -13.94 -2.11
N MET A 161 5.62 -12.94 -1.41
CA MET A 161 6.36 -13.18 -0.18
C MET A 161 6.23 -12.06 0.84
N GLY A 162 6.09 -12.46 2.10
CA GLY A 162 6.09 -11.56 3.25
C GLY A 162 6.25 -12.36 4.53
N GLY A 163 6.40 -11.64 5.64
CA GLY A 163 6.49 -12.22 6.98
C GLY A 163 5.51 -11.57 7.94
N SER A 164 5.21 -12.25 9.05
CA SER A 164 4.21 -11.79 10.03
C SER A 164 2.83 -11.66 9.37
N MET A 165 2.16 -10.50 9.46
CA MET A 165 0.90 -10.25 8.74
C MET A 165 1.04 -10.47 7.23
N GLY A 166 2.16 -10.06 6.63
CA GLY A 166 2.40 -10.27 5.19
C GLY A 166 2.66 -11.73 4.80
N GLY A 167 2.68 -12.67 5.76
CA GLY A 167 2.76 -14.11 5.49
C GLY A 167 1.44 -14.85 5.69
N MET A 168 0.36 -14.16 6.11
CA MET A 168 -0.99 -14.72 6.28
C MET A 168 -1.73 -14.77 4.95
#